data_AF-A0A8D5G1H0-F1
#
_entry.id   AF-A0A8D5G1H0-F1
#
_cell.length_a   1.000
_cell.length_b   1.000
_cell.length_c   1.000
_cell.angle_alpha   90.00
_cell.angle_beta   90.00
_cell.angle_gamma   90.00
#
_symmetry.space_group_name_H-M   'P 1'
#
loop_
_entity.id
_entity.type
_entity.pdbx_description
1 polymer ?
#
loop_
_entity_poly.entity_id
_entity_poly.type
_entity_poly.pdbx_seq_one_letter_code
_entity_poly.pdbx_strand_id
1 'polypeptide(L)' 'MSTLYRNREEKRHDLIVANIVVDRSIRYSLTEGGRLLPFSDEEKESMREEQAMAAARLAIDRAMQS' A
#
# COMPACT_ATOMS: atom_id res chain seq x y z
N MET A 1 -8.76 5.77 23.59
CA MET A 1 -7.60 5.47 22.72
C MET A 1 -7.72 6.32 21.47
N SER A 2 -6.80 7.26 21.27
CA SER A 2 -6.71 8.04 20.02
C SER A 2 -6.18 7.16 18.90
N THR A 3 -6.73 7.31 17.69
CA THR A 3 -6.25 6.64 16.48
C THR A 3 -6.34 7.61 15.31
N LEU A 4 -5.42 7.46 14.35
CA LEU A 4 -5.41 8.21 13.10
C LEU A 4 -6.50 7.71 12.12
N TYR A 5 -7.05 6.51 12.35
CA TYR A 5 -7.96 5.84 11.43
C TYR A 5 -9.42 6.07 11.81
N ARG A 6 -10.27 6.35 10.82
CA ARG A 6 -11.71 6.51 11.05
C ARG A 6 -12.37 5.16 11.35
N ASN A 7 -11.87 4.09 10.75
CA ASN A 7 -12.39 2.73 10.90
C ASN A 7 -11.26 1.69 10.80
N ARG A 8 -11.58 0.44 11.15
CA ARG A 8 -10.61 -0.67 11.13
C ARG A 8 -10.16 -1.04 9.70
N GLU A 9 -11.00 -0.78 8.71
CA GLU A 9 -10.75 -1.11 7.31
C GLU A 9 -9.63 -0.24 6.72
N GLU A 10 -9.62 1.05 7.03
CA GLU A 10 -8.54 1.97 6.66
C GLU A 10 -7.20 1.53 7.24
N LYS A 11 -7.17 1.17 8.54
CA LYS A 11 -5.96 0.64 9.17
C LYS A 11 -5.50 -0.66 8.52
N ARG A 12 -6.44 -1.54 8.17
CA ARG A 12 -6.15 -2.81 7.48
C ARG A 12 -5.57 -2.56 6.08
N HIS A 13 -6.11 -1.59 5.36
CA HIS A 13 -5.60 -1.21 4.04
C HIS A 13 -4.15 -0.71 4.11
N ASP A 14 -3.84 0.22 5.02
CA ASP A 14 -2.47 0.70 5.22
C ASP A 14 -1.50 -0.42 5.63
N LEU A 15 -1.94 -1.37 6.46
CA LEU A 15 -1.14 -2.55 6.81
C LEU A 15 -0.81 -3.39 5.58
N ILE A 16 -1.77 -3.59 4.67
CA ILE A 16 -1.54 -4.32 3.42
C ILE A 16 -0.54 -3.56 2.55
N VAL A 17 -0.81 -2.27 2.28
CA VAL A 17 -0.01 -1.42 1.39
C VAL A 17 1.43 -1.30 1.89
N ALA A 18 1.64 -1.07 3.19
CA ALA A 18 2.96 -0.96 3.80
C ALA A 18 3.81 -2.24 3.63
N ASN A 19 3.18 -3.42 3.46
CA ASN A 19 3.86 -4.71 3.35
C ASN A 19 3.90 -5.28 1.92
N ILE A 20 3.53 -4.50 0.90
CA ILE A 20 3.63 -4.94 -0.50
C ILE A 20 5.12 -5.07 -0.90
N VAL A 21 5.45 -6.14 -1.62
CA VAL A 21 6.77 -6.30 -2.26
C VAL A 21 6.69 -5.74 -3.67
N VAL A 22 6.98 -4.44 -3.81
CA VAL A 22 6.82 -3.69 -5.08
C VAL A 22 7.62 -4.32 -6.23
N ASP A 23 8.84 -4.79 -5.98
CA ASP A 23 9.69 -5.35 -7.05
C ASP A 23 9.13 -6.66 -7.63
N ARG A 24 8.24 -7.34 -6.90
CA ARG A 24 7.58 -8.59 -7.31
C ARG A 24 6.10 -8.41 -7.66
N SER A 25 5.61 -7.17 -7.69
CA SER A 25 4.20 -6.91 -7.97
C SER A 25 3.89 -7.12 -9.46
N ILE A 26 2.70 -7.68 -9.71
CA ILE A 26 2.15 -7.91 -11.06
C ILE A 26 0.70 -7.45 -11.10
N ARG A 27 0.26 -6.96 -12.25
CA ARG A 27 -1.11 -6.53 -12.52
C ARG A 27 -1.80 -7.45 -13.50
N TYR A 28 -3.09 -7.66 -13.30
CA TYR A 28 -3.93 -8.32 -14.29
C TYR A 28 -4.38 -7.30 -15.34
N SER A 29 -3.95 -7.49 -16.58
CA SER A 29 -4.27 -6.59 -17.69
C SER A 29 -5.48 -7.08 -18.46
N LEU A 30 -6.54 -6.27 -18.46
CA LEU A 30 -7.76 -6.52 -19.24
C LEU A 30 -7.57 -6.19 -20.73
N THR A 31 -6.67 -5.27 -21.06
CA THR A 31 -6.40 -4.85 -22.44
C THR A 31 -5.47 -5.81 -23.18
N GLU A 32 -4.59 -6.49 -22.45
CA GLU A 32 -3.63 -7.46 -23.00
C GLU A 32 -4.17 -8.90 -22.96
N GLY A 33 -5.48 -9.05 -23.16
CA GLY A 33 -6.15 -10.35 -23.23
C GLY A 33 -6.20 -11.11 -21.90
N GLY A 34 -6.29 -10.41 -20.77
CA GLY A 34 -6.43 -11.05 -19.46
C GLY A 34 -5.15 -11.70 -18.95
N ARG A 35 -4.00 -11.06 -19.17
CA ARG A 35 -2.68 -11.60 -18.77
C ARG A 35 -2.13 -10.90 -17.53
N LEU A 36 -1.32 -11.63 -16.78
CA LEU A 36 -0.52 -11.06 -15.70
C LEU A 36 0.73 -10.40 -16.29
N LEU A 37 0.92 -9.11 -15.99
CA LEU A 37 2.03 -8.31 -16.47
C LEU A 37 2.74 -7.63 -15.30
N PRO A 38 4.06 -7.39 -15.40
CA PRO A 38 4.74 -6.53 -14.43
C PRO A 38 4.20 -5.10 -14.51
N PHE A 39 4.23 -4.41 -13.38
CA PHE A 39 4.08 -2.95 -13.36
C PHE A 39 5.27 -2.29 -14.06
N SER A 40 5.03 -1.14 -14.70
CA SER A 40 6.08 -0.27 -15.23
C SER A 40 6.94 0.29 -14.10
N ASP A 41 8.12 0.82 -14.43
CA ASP A 41 8.98 1.44 -13.42
C ASP A 41 8.34 2.69 -12.80
N GLU A 42 7.58 3.45 -13.58
CA GLU A 42 6.78 4.59 -13.08
C GLU A 42 5.68 4.14 -12.12
N GLU A 43 4.92 3.09 -12.47
CA GLU A 43 3.90 2.51 -11.60
C GLU A 43 4.51 2.00 -10.29
N LYS A 44 5.68 1.34 -10.37
CA LYS A 44 6.41 0.87 -9.19
C LYS A 44 6.89 2.02 -8.31
N GLU A 45 7.31 3.14 -8.88
CA GLU A 45 7.71 4.30 -8.09
C GLU A 45 6.53 4.86 -7.30
N SER A 46 5.37 5.03 -7.94
CA SER A 46 4.14 5.42 -7.23
C SER A 46 3.76 4.43 -6.12
N MET A 47 3.91 3.12 -6.35
CA MET A 47 3.67 2.11 -5.31
C MET A 47 4.63 2.25 -4.12
N ARG A 48 5.90 2.61 -4.35
CA ARG A 48 6.88 2.85 -3.26
C ARG A 48 6.51 4.08 -2.44
N GLU A 49 6.07 5.15 -3.11
CA GLU A 49 5.58 6.35 -2.42
C GLU A 49 4.36 6.03 -1.56
N GLU A 50 3.38 5.31 -2.10
CA GLU A 50 2.20 4.86 -1.35
C GLU A 50 2.58 3.97 -0.15
N GLN A 51 3.51 3.03 -0.36
CA GLN A 51 4.05 2.17 0.70
C GLN A 51 4.68 2.99 1.83
N ALA A 52 5.51 3.98 1.48
CA ALA A 52 6.17 4.86 2.44
C ALA A 52 5.16 5.69 3.24
N MET A 53 4.13 6.22 2.57
CA MET A 53 3.06 6.97 3.24
C MET A 53 2.24 6.09 4.19
N ALA A 54 1.86 4.89 3.76
CA ALA A 54 1.13 3.93 4.61
C ALA A 54 1.95 3.55 5.85
N ALA A 55 3.25 3.28 5.68
CA ALA A 55 4.15 2.99 6.79
C ALA A 55 4.26 4.17 7.78
N ALA A 56 4.34 5.40 7.28
CA ALA A 56 4.37 6.60 8.11
C ALA A 56 3.07 6.77 8.92
N ARG A 57 1.89 6.57 8.28
CA ARG A 57 0.59 6.64 8.97
C ARG A 57 0.48 5.61 10.10
N LEU A 58 0.92 4.38 9.86
CA LEU A 58 0.95 3.32 10.88
C LEU A 58 1.89 3.66 12.05
N ALA A 59 3.06 4.22 11.76
CA ALA A 59 4.01 4.63 12.79
C ALA A 59 3.44 5.75 13.69
N ILE A 60 2.80 6.75 13.07
CA ILE A 60 2.11 7.84 13.78
C ILE A 60 0.96 7.29 14.63
N ASP A 61 0.09 6.43 14.06
CA ASP A 61 -1.02 5.82 14.81
C ASP A 61 -0.53 5.03 16.02
N ARG A 62 0.60 4.31 15.88
CA ARG A 62 1.22 3.58 17.00
C ARG A 62 1.75 4.54 18.08
N ALA A 63 2.38 5.64 17.68
CA ALA A 63 2.86 6.65 18.62
C ALA A 63 1.71 7.33 19.38
N MET A 64 0.55 7.55 18.73
CA MET A 64 -0.65 8.12 19.36
C MET A 64 -1.38 7.17 20.32
N GLN A 65 -1.10 5.87 20.22
CA GLN A 65 -1.67 4.82 21.08
C GLN A 65 -0.78 4.51 22.29
N SER A 66 0.46 5.00 22.28
CA SER A 66 1.44 4.87 23.38
C SER A 66 1.18 5.92 24.45
#